data_AF-A0A2S7IQZ7-F1
#
_entry.id   AF-A0A2S7IQZ7-F1
#
_cell.length_a   1.000
_cell.length_b   1.000
_cell.length_c   1.000
_cell.angle_alpha   90.00
_cell.angle_beta   90.00
_cell.angle_gamma   90.00
#
_symmetry.space_group_name_H-M   'P 1'
#
loop_
_entity.id
_entity.type
_entity.pdbx_description
1 polymer ?
#
loop_
_entity_poly.entity_id
_entity_poly.type
_entity_poly.pdbx_seq_one_letter_code
_entity_poly.pdbx_strand_id
1 'polypeptide(L)' 'MLSKNIHISFREPVPSSSLDTFKEILSLSNLEIKGDISSHKIEGIIYSYGMFNLFKAPLVKALELSHLKKYVKEIMILQ' A
#
# COMPACT_ATOMS: atom_id res chain seq x y z
N MET A 1 -2.04 -15.85 -7.70
CA MET A 1 -2.33 -14.41 -7.74
C MET A 1 -3.67 -14.20 -7.04
N LEU A 2 -3.66 -13.51 -5.90
CA LEU A 2 -4.88 -13.04 -5.26
C LEU A 2 -4.98 -11.52 -5.44
N SER A 3 -6.20 -11.00 -5.50
CA SER A 3 -6.48 -9.57 -5.56
C SER A 3 -7.51 -9.18 -4.50
N LYS A 4 -7.37 -7.99 -3.95
CA LYS A 4 -8.32 -7.41 -2.99
C LYS A 4 -8.49 -5.92 -3.23
N ASN A 5 -9.66 -5.39 -2.89
CA ASN A 5 -9.85 -3.94 -2.86
C ASN A 5 -9.11 -3.37 -1.65
N ILE A 6 -8.42 -2.25 -1.84
CA ILE A 6 -7.67 -1.56 -0.80
C ILE A 6 -8.05 -0.08 -0.77
N HIS A 7 -8.19 0.44 0.45
CA HIS A 7 -8.29 1.86 0.73
C HIS A 7 -7.33 2.22 1.86
N ILE A 8 -6.48 3.21 1.64
CA ILE A 8 -5.63 3.83 2.66
C ILE A 8 -5.89 5.33 2.61
N SER A 9 -6.29 5.91 3.74
CA SER A 9 -6.41 7.36 3.88
C SER A 9 -5.27 7.91 4.74
N PHE A 10 -4.74 9.08 4.36
CA PHE A 10 -3.73 9.78 5.13
C PHE A 10 -4.36 10.94 5.93
N ARG A 11 -3.80 11.22 7.11
CA ARG A 11 -4.23 12.30 8.01
C ARG A 11 -3.90 13.69 7.46
N GLU A 12 -2.85 13.76 6.66
CA GLU A 12 -2.32 14.95 6.02
C GLU A 12 -1.62 14.53 4.70
N PRO A 13 -1.36 15.48 3.78
CA PRO A 13 -0.71 15.16 2.51
C PRO A 13 0.68 14.57 2.72
N VAL A 14 0.97 13.45 2.04
CA VAL A 14 2.27 12.79 2.11
C VAL A 14 3.20 13.22 0.97
N PRO A 15 4.54 13.21 1.18
CA PRO A 15 5.50 13.50 0.11
C PRO A 15 5.43 12.48 -1.02
N SER A 16 5.57 12.93 -2.27
CA SER A 16 5.59 12.04 -3.44
C SER A 16 6.73 11.02 -3.38
N SER A 17 7.91 11.42 -2.90
CA SER A 17 9.06 10.52 -2.73
C SER A 17 8.74 9.32 -1.82
N SER A 18 7.98 9.53 -0.75
CA SER A 18 7.54 8.45 0.14
C SER A 18 6.54 7.51 -0.55
N LEU A 19 5.70 8.01 -1.47
CA LEU A 19 4.81 7.19 -2.29
C LEU A 19 5.57 6.36 -3.32
N ASP A 20 6.63 6.92 -3.91
CA ASP A 20 7.47 6.20 -4.87
C ASP A 20 8.25 5.08 -4.19
N THR A 21 8.91 5.37 -3.06
CA THR A 21 9.54 4.35 -2.22
C THR A 21 8.55 3.29 -1.75
N PHE A 22 7.31 3.67 -1.42
CA PHE A 22 6.27 2.71 -1.06
C PHE A 22 5.94 1.73 -2.19
N LYS A 23 5.81 2.22 -3.43
CA LYS A 23 5.57 1.37 -4.62
C LYS A 23 6.73 0.40 -4.86
N GLU A 24 7.97 0.86 -4.71
CA GLU A 24 9.16 0.01 -4.85
C GLU A 24 9.17 -1.13 -3.82
N ILE A 25 8.91 -0.83 -2.54
CA ILE A 25 8.91 -1.82 -1.47
C ILE A 25 7.76 -2.82 -1.61
N LEU A 26 6.59 -2.38 -2.08
CA LEU A 26 5.51 -3.29 -2.45
C LEU A 26 5.96 -4.29 -3.50
N SER A 27 6.58 -3.80 -4.59
CA SER A 27 7.07 -4.66 -5.68
C SER A 27 8.09 -5.69 -5.18
N LEU A 28 9.04 -5.28 -4.33
CA LEU A 28 10.00 -6.19 -3.69
C LEU A 28 9.33 -7.24 -2.78
N SER A 29 8.14 -6.92 -2.27
CA SER A 29 7.33 -7.81 -1.43
C SER A 29 6.32 -8.65 -2.23
N ASN A 30 6.43 -8.69 -3.56
CA ASN A 30 5.48 -9.32 -4.47
C ASN A 30 4.04 -8.78 -4.33
N LEU A 31 3.91 -7.49 -4.02
CA LEU A 31 2.65 -6.76 -3.99
C LEU A 31 2.66 -5.67 -5.06
N GLU A 32 1.50 -5.41 -5.65
CA GLU A 32 1.29 -4.31 -6.59
C GLU A 32 -0.07 -3.68 -6.32
N ILE A 33 -0.18 -2.35 -6.36
CA ILE A 33 -1.47 -1.66 -6.27
C ILE A 33 -1.75 -0.98 -7.60
N LYS A 34 -2.91 -1.28 -8.20
CA LYS A 34 -3.43 -0.58 -9.38
C LYS A 34 -4.65 0.26 -8.98
N GLY A 35 -4.57 1.56 -9.15
CA GLY A 35 -5.62 2.50 -8.80
C GLY A 35 -5.10 3.93 -8.62
N ASP A 36 -5.86 4.72 -7.87
CA ASP A 36 -5.51 6.09 -7.52
C ASP A 36 -4.50 6.10 -6.37
N ILE A 37 -3.31 6.62 -6.63
CA ILE A 37 -2.25 6.82 -5.64
C ILE A 37 -1.90 8.31 -5.65
N SER A 38 -2.37 9.03 -4.64
CA SER A 38 -2.15 10.46 -4.47
C SER A 38 -1.60 10.78 -3.09
N SER A 39 -1.22 12.03 -2.86
CA SER A 39 -0.71 12.48 -1.56
C SER A 39 -1.73 12.36 -0.42
N HIS A 40 -3.02 12.16 -0.70
CA HIS A 40 -4.07 12.10 0.33
C HIS A 40 -4.60 10.69 0.57
N LYS A 41 -4.49 9.80 -0.43
CA LYS A 41 -5.04 8.44 -0.35
C LYS A 41 -4.38 7.48 -1.34
N ILE A 42 -4.53 6.20 -1.05
CA ILE A 42 -4.30 5.09 -1.96
C ILE A 42 -5.59 4.29 -2.06
N GLU A 43 -6.13 4.15 -3.26
CA GLU A 43 -7.40 3.45 -3.50
C GLU A 43 -7.32 2.63 -4.78
N GLY A 44 -7.70 1.36 -4.72
CA GLY A 44 -7.67 0.49 -5.91
C GLY A 44 -7.66 -0.98 -5.57
N ILE A 45 -7.02 -1.76 -6.44
CA ILE A 45 -6.87 -3.21 -6.29
C ILE A 45 -5.41 -3.51 -5.94
N ILE A 46 -5.20 -4.17 -4.81
CA ILE A 46 -3.90 -4.75 -4.44
C ILE A 46 -3.83 -6.19 -4.93
N TYR A 47 -2.74 -6.53 -5.61
CA TYR A 47 -2.42 -7.86 -6.10
C TYR A 47 -1.29 -8.45 -5.26
N SER A 48 -1.39 -9.74 -4.93
CA SER A 48 -0.30 -10.51 -4.32
C SER A 48 0.13 -11.63 -5.26
N TYR A 49 1.42 -11.63 -5.60
CA TYR A 49 2.06 -12.59 -6.50
C TYR A 49 2.95 -13.59 -5.75
N GLY A 50 3.16 -13.39 -4.44
CA GLY A 50 4.00 -14.26 -3.62
C GLY A 50 3.36 -15.63 -3.35
N MET A 51 4.19 -16.63 -3.06
CA MET A 51 3.77 -18.02 -2.79
C MET A 51 2.73 -18.14 -1.66
N PHE A 52 2.75 -17.24 -0.67
CA PHE A 52 1.81 -17.22 0.46
C PHE A 52 0.59 -16.32 0.25
N ASN A 53 0.53 -15.57 -0.86
CA ASN A 53 -0.51 -14.58 -1.19
C ASN A 53 -0.94 -13.68 0.01
N LEU A 54 0.03 -13.23 0.82
CA LEU A 54 -0.22 -12.38 1.99
C LEU A 54 -0.35 -10.91 1.58
N PHE A 55 -1.36 -10.22 2.10
CA PHE A 55 -1.56 -8.78 1.85
C PHE A 55 -1.14 -7.91 3.04
N LYS A 56 -1.67 -8.21 4.22
CA LYS A 56 -1.62 -7.29 5.38
C LYS A 56 -0.20 -7.07 5.90
N ALA A 57 0.55 -8.14 6.18
CA ALA A 57 1.88 -8.00 6.78
C ALA A 57 2.88 -7.29 5.84
N PRO A 58 2.99 -7.65 4.53
CA PRO A 58 3.90 -6.95 3.64
C PRO A 58 3.45 -5.52 3.33
N LEU A 59 2.13 -5.24 3.26
CA LEU A 59 1.62 -3.88 3.13
C LEU A 59 2.02 -2.99 4.31
N VAL A 60 1.81 -3.47 5.55
CA VAL A 60 2.17 -2.71 6.76
C VAL A 60 3.68 -2.47 6.79
N LYS A 61 4.49 -3.48 6.45
CA LYS A 61 5.94 -3.34 6.37
C LYS A 61 6.36 -2.32 5.30
N ALA A 62 5.70 -2.30 4.13
CA ALA A 62 5.94 -1.31 3.10
C ALA A 62 5.64 0.11 3.59
N LEU A 63 4.53 0.31 4.32
CA LEU A 63 4.19 1.60 4.93
C LEU A 63 5.20 2.05 5.99
N GLU A 64 5.76 1.12 6.77
CA GLU A 64 6.80 1.42 7.77
C GLU A 64 8.09 1.89 7.11
N LEU A 65 8.59 1.09 6.16
CA LEU A 65 9.86 1.33 5.50
C LEU A 65 9.83 2.53 4.55
N SER A 66 8.66 2.91 4.02
CA SER A 66 8.50 4.13 3.22
C SER A 66 8.19 5.39 4.05
N HIS A 67 8.22 5.28 5.39
CA HIS A 67 7.87 6.35 6.34
C HIS A 67 6.41 6.87 6.23
N LEU A 68 5.52 6.15 5.53
CA LEU A 68 4.12 6.51 5.37
C LEU A 68 3.26 6.14 6.58
N LYS A 69 3.64 5.12 7.37
CA LYS A 69 2.80 4.59 8.46
C LYS A 69 2.34 5.66 9.45
N LYS A 70 3.17 6.66 9.76
CA LYS A 70 2.81 7.76 10.68
C LYS A 70 1.69 8.66 10.14
N TYR A 71 1.53 8.73 8.82
CA TYR A 71 0.50 9.51 8.15
C TYR A 71 -0.82 8.75 8.02
N VAL A 72 -0.82 7.43 8.17
CA VAL A 72 -2.01 6.61 7.95
C VAL A 72 -3.09 6.92 8.99
N LYS A 73 -4.27 7.28 8.50
CA LYS A 73 -5.49 7.41 9.29
C LYS A 73 -6.21 6.07 9.38
N GLU A 74 -6.36 5.39 8.24
CA GLU A 74 -7.14 4.16 8.11
C GLU A 74 -6.58 3.27 6.99
N ILE A 75 -6.69 1.95 7.17
CA ILE A 75 -6.41 0.93 6.15
C ILE A 75 -7.60 -0.04 6.11
N MET A 76 -8.22 -0.19 4.95
CA MET A 76 -9.23 -1.19 4.68
C MET A 76 -8.76 -2.12 3.58
N ILE A 77 -8.89 -3.44 3.79
CA ILE A 77 -8.64 -4.47 2.79
C ILE A 77 -9.91 -5.32 2.72
N LEU A 78 -10.66 -5.17 1.63
CA LEU A 78 -11.96 -5.82 1.42
C LEU A 78 -11.80 -7.05 0.52
N GLN A 79 -12.77 -7.97 0.59
CA GLN A 79 -12.79 -9.17 -0.24
C GLN A 79 -13.01 -8.83 -1.72
#